data_AF-X6LV06-F1
#
_entry.id   AF-X6LV06-F1
#
_cell.length_a   1.000
_cell.length_b   1.000
_cell.length_c   1.000
_cell.angle_alpha   90.00
_cell.angle_beta   90.00
_cell.angle_gamma   90.00
#
_symmetry.space_group_name_H-M   'P 1'
#
loop_
_entity.id
_entity.type
_entity.pdbx_description
1 polymer ?
#
loop_
_entity_poly.entity_id
_entity_poly.type
_entity_poly.pdbx_seq_one_letter_code
_entity_poly.pdbx_strand_id
1 'polypeptide(L)'
;EPYDVFPDVFDFLEYIKKYQIKLGVITNDSERYRDTILPILGKLNVFLFYLFIYCIPISIQLLFFFFDWFEKIYVYFEFVADNKSACAKKLDPKMLKYAKRDGGFELNEWWVYIGDNYNKDILPMKTLGGNLIKSI
;
A
#
# COMPACT_ATOMS: atom_id res chain seq x y z
N GLU A 1 10.08 -6.68 15.76
CA GLU A 1 8.76 -7.00 16.34
C GLU A 1 7.77 -7.23 15.21
N PRO A 2 6.78 -8.12 15.38
CA PRO A 2 5.73 -8.29 14.38
C PRO A 2 4.96 -6.98 14.22
N TYR A 3 4.54 -6.66 13.00
CA TYR A 3 3.69 -5.51 12.75
C TYR A 3 2.25 -5.87 13.12
N ASP A 4 1.68 -5.11 14.04
CA ASP A 4 0.25 -5.14 14.30
C ASP A 4 -0.45 -4.12 13.42
N VAL A 5 -1.59 -4.53 12.84
CA VAL A 5 -2.45 -3.62 12.08
C VAL A 5 -3.37 -2.92 13.06
N PHE A 6 -3.47 -1.60 12.96
CA PHE A 6 -4.41 -0.86 13.78
C PHE A 6 -5.85 -1.35 13.53
N PRO A 7 -6.67 -1.52 14.58
CA PRO A 7 -8.01 -2.11 14.44
C PRO A 7 -8.93 -1.39 13.46
N ASP A 8 -8.75 -0.07 13.30
CA ASP A 8 -9.55 0.84 12.48
C ASP A 8 -9.08 0.95 11.02
N VAL A 9 -7.94 0.32 10.66
CA VAL A 9 -7.40 0.40 9.29
C VAL A 9 -8.40 -0.12 8.27
N PHE A 10 -9.10 -1.22 8.55
CA PHE A 10 -10.04 -1.78 7.58
C PHE A 10 -11.26 -0.89 7.34
N ASP A 11 -11.80 -0.27 8.40
CA ASP A 11 -12.92 0.66 8.28
C ASP A 11 -12.51 1.90 7.47
N PHE A 12 -11.29 2.40 7.71
CA PHE A 12 -10.70 3.48 6.92
C PHE A 12 -10.54 3.08 5.43
N LEU A 13 -9.98 1.90 5.14
CA LEU A 13 -9.79 1.44 3.77
C LEU A 13 -11.11 1.24 3.02
N GLU A 14 -12.14 0.71 3.69
CA GLU A 14 -13.49 0.60 3.13
C GLU A 14 -14.13 1.97 2.90
N TYR A 15 -13.91 2.94 3.79
CA TYR A 15 -14.33 4.33 3.57
C TYR A 15 -13.67 4.91 2.30
N ILE A 16 -12.35 4.82 2.18
CA ILE A 16 -11.59 5.29 1.00
C ILE A 16 -12.16 4.67 -0.29
N LYS A 17 -12.38 3.36 -0.29
CA LYS A 17 -12.95 2.63 -1.42
C LYS A 17 -14.37 3.07 -1.76
N LYS A 18 -15.24 3.23 -0.74
CA LYS A 18 -16.62 3.69 -0.90
C LYS A 18 -16.71 5.06 -1.58
N TYR A 19 -15.78 5.94 -1.28
CA TYR A 19 -15.71 7.29 -1.87
C TYR A 19 -14.83 7.37 -3.11
N GLN A 20 -14.34 6.23 -3.63
CA GLN A 20 -13.47 6.15 -4.81
C GLN A 20 -12.24 7.08 -4.70
N ILE A 21 -11.72 7.23 -3.48
CA ILE A 21 -10.53 8.02 -3.22
C ILE A 21 -9.33 7.17 -3.63
N LYS A 22 -8.50 7.72 -4.51
CA LYS A 22 -7.26 7.06 -4.88
C LYS A 22 -6.34 6.93 -3.67
N LEU A 23 -5.86 5.71 -3.43
CA LEU A 23 -4.99 5.41 -2.32
C LEU A 23 -3.71 4.75 -2.83
N GLY A 24 -2.57 5.18 -2.29
CA GLY A 24 -1.29 4.57 -2.56
C GLY A 24 -0.37 4.66 -1.35
N VAL A 25 0.72 3.92 -1.42
CA VAL A 25 1.70 3.84 -0.33
C VAL A 25 3.04 4.39 -0.77
N ILE A 26 3.67 5.16 0.10
CA ILE A 26 5.07 5.53 -0.04
C ILE A 26 5.85 4.92 1.11
N THR A 27 6.84 4.07 0.81
CA THR A 27 7.61 3.32 1.82
C THR A 27 9.10 3.30 1.50
N ASN A 28 9.93 3.19 2.53
CA ASN A 28 11.37 2.98 2.38
C ASN A 28 11.76 1.50 2.29
N ASP A 29 10.80 0.57 2.38
CA ASP A 29 11.07 -0.87 2.45
C ASP A 29 10.15 -1.64 1.49
N SER A 30 10.69 -2.01 0.32
CA SER A 30 9.95 -2.74 -0.71
C SER A 30 9.64 -4.19 -0.32
N GLU A 31 10.62 -4.89 0.25
CA GLU A 31 10.50 -6.31 0.58
C GLU A 31 9.53 -6.50 1.75
N ARG A 32 9.68 -5.71 2.81
CA ARG A 32 8.80 -5.79 3.97
C ARG A 32 7.36 -5.43 3.64
N TYR A 33 7.16 -4.40 2.81
CA TYR A 33 5.81 -4.00 2.44
C TYR A 33 5.12 -5.09 1.62
N ARG A 34 5.84 -5.68 0.65
CA ARG A 34 5.36 -6.77 -0.19
C ARG A 34 5.12 -8.07 0.58
N ASP A 35 6.08 -8.48 1.39
CA ASP A 35 6.12 -9.84 1.94
C ASP A 35 5.49 -9.94 3.34
N THR A 36 5.28 -8.81 4.02
CA THR A 36 4.69 -8.77 5.38
C THR A 36 3.43 -7.90 5.45
N ILE A 37 3.48 -6.63 5.02
CA ILE A 37 2.37 -5.69 5.26
C ILE A 37 1.17 -5.97 4.36
N LEU A 38 1.38 -6.10 3.04
CA LEU A 38 0.30 -6.37 2.09
C LEU A 38 -0.46 -7.68 2.41
N PRO A 39 0.20 -8.80 2.76
CA PRO A 39 -0.50 -10.01 3.17
C PRO A 39 -1.40 -9.85 4.40
N ILE A 40 -0.99 -9.02 5.38
CA ILE A 40 -1.79 -8.79 6.58
C ILE A 40 -3.01 -7.91 6.24
N LEU A 41 -2.81 -6.86 5.42
CA LEU A 41 -3.89 -5.96 4.97
C LEU A 41 -4.86 -6.59 3.97
N GLY A 42 -4.41 -7.56 3.17
CA GLY A 42 -5.25 -8.31 2.23
C GLY A 42 -6.19 -9.33 2.89
N LYS A 43 -6.30 -9.35 4.24
CA LYS A 43 -6.94 -10.40 5.04
C LYS A 43 -6.39 -11.79 4.69
N LEU A 44 -5.26 -12.12 5.32
CA LEU A 44 -4.94 -13.43 5.88
C LEU A 44 -5.58 -14.65 5.16
N ASN A 45 -5.09 -14.99 3.98
CA ASN A 45 -5.33 -16.32 3.39
C ASN A 45 -4.14 -16.82 2.54
N VAL A 46 -2.99 -16.15 2.60
CA VAL A 46 -1.76 -16.63 1.92
C VAL A 46 -1.22 -17.88 2.62
N PHE A 47 -1.33 -17.97 3.96
CA PHE A 47 -0.80 -19.11 4.73
C PHE A 47 -1.64 -20.40 4.55
N LEU A 48 -2.98 -20.28 4.52
CA LEU A 48 -3.88 -21.40 4.19
C LEU A 48 -3.74 -21.85 2.73
N PHE A 49 -3.39 -20.93 1.82
CA PHE A 49 -3.18 -21.19 0.39
C PHE A 49 -1.92 -22.00 0.08
N TYR A 50 -0.78 -21.70 0.73
CA TYR A 50 0.43 -22.52 0.60
C TYR A 50 0.18 -23.96 1.07
N LEU A 51 -0.54 -24.14 2.18
CA LEU A 51 -0.92 -25.48 2.66
C LEU A 51 -1.81 -26.23 1.65
N PHE A 52 -2.72 -25.54 0.96
CA PHE A 52 -3.59 -26.13 -0.05
C PHE A 52 -2.88 -26.53 -1.35
N ILE A 53 -1.92 -25.73 -1.83
CA ILE A 53 -1.13 -26.05 -3.04
C ILE A 53 -0.32 -27.33 -2.86
N TYR A 54 0.26 -27.55 -1.67
CA TYR A 54 1.06 -28.73 -1.40
C TYR A 54 0.23 -30.00 -1.18
N CYS A 55 -1.08 -29.89 -0.94
CA CYS A 55 -1.93 -31.03 -0.57
C CYS A 55 -2.83 -31.59 -1.68
N ILE A 56 -3.03 -30.93 -2.83
CA ILE A 56 -3.98 -31.41 -3.87
C ILE A 56 -3.47 -31.12 -5.29
N PRO A 57 -3.63 -32.02 -6.29
CA PRO A 57 -3.52 -31.67 -7.70
C PRO A 57 -4.67 -30.73 -8.09
N ILE A 58 -4.38 -29.43 -8.21
CA ILE A 58 -5.38 -28.37 -8.44
C ILE A 58 -5.98 -28.46 -9.84
N SER A 59 -7.31 -28.46 -9.93
CA SER A 59 -8.05 -28.31 -11.19
C SER A 59 -7.98 -26.87 -11.71
N ILE A 60 -7.94 -26.70 -13.03
CA ILE A 60 -7.83 -25.38 -13.71
C ILE A 60 -8.92 -24.39 -13.25
N GLN A 61 -10.11 -24.88 -12.88
CA GLN A 61 -11.21 -24.06 -12.37
C GLN A 61 -10.92 -23.41 -11.01
N LEU A 62 -10.21 -24.11 -10.12
CA LEU A 62 -9.74 -23.51 -8.87
C LEU A 62 -8.68 -22.44 -9.15
N LEU A 63 -7.80 -22.66 -10.13
CA LEU A 63 -6.77 -21.68 -10.53
C LEU A 63 -7.37 -20.34 -10.99
N PHE A 64 -8.49 -20.35 -11.73
CA PHE A 64 -9.21 -19.13 -12.12
C PHE A 64 -9.90 -18.44 -10.94
N PHE A 65 -10.49 -19.21 -10.02
CA PHE A 65 -11.04 -18.66 -8.78
C PHE A 65 -9.92 -18.03 -7.92
N PHE A 66 -8.72 -18.58 -7.97
CA PHE A 66 -7.53 -18.05 -7.28
C PHE A 66 -6.96 -16.79 -7.95
N PHE A 67 -6.98 -16.67 -9.29
CA PHE A 67 -6.59 -15.43 -9.97
C PHE A 67 -7.52 -14.26 -9.61
N ASP A 68 -8.83 -14.49 -9.61
CA ASP A 68 -9.83 -13.50 -9.20
C ASP A 68 -9.72 -13.13 -7.70
N TRP A 69 -9.17 -14.03 -6.88
CA TRP A 69 -8.90 -13.79 -5.46
C TRP A 69 -7.55 -13.11 -5.20
N PHE A 70 -6.52 -13.37 -6.01
CA PHE A 70 -5.23 -12.67 -5.94
C PHE A 70 -5.35 -11.20 -6.38
N GLU A 71 -6.19 -10.90 -7.37
CA GLU A 71 -6.54 -9.50 -7.67
C GLU A 71 -7.16 -8.80 -6.45
N LYS A 72 -7.85 -9.55 -5.58
CA LYS A 72 -8.50 -8.99 -4.40
C LYS A 72 -7.55 -8.61 -3.26
N ILE A 73 -6.30 -9.12 -3.24
CA ILE A 73 -5.29 -8.77 -2.22
C ILE A 73 -4.67 -7.38 -2.49
N TYR A 74 -4.65 -6.94 -3.75
CA TYR A 74 -4.17 -5.61 -4.16
C TYR A 74 -5.26 -4.52 -4.11
N VAL A 75 -6.44 -4.82 -3.52
CA VAL A 75 -7.68 -4.03 -3.71
C VAL A 75 -7.67 -2.60 -3.21
N TYR A 76 -6.77 -2.24 -2.30
CA TYR A 76 -6.82 -0.92 -1.69
C TYR A 76 -5.80 0.07 -2.26
N PHE A 77 -4.66 -0.40 -2.76
CA PHE A 77 -3.58 0.49 -3.18
C PHE A 77 -3.42 0.46 -4.69
N GLU A 78 -3.72 1.59 -5.33
CA GLU A 78 -3.56 1.78 -6.77
C GLU A 78 -2.09 1.93 -7.17
N PHE A 79 -1.22 2.34 -6.24
CA PHE A 79 0.21 2.44 -6.48
C PHE A 79 1.04 2.22 -5.22
N VAL A 80 2.28 1.76 -5.41
CA VAL A 80 3.28 1.58 -4.34
C VAL A 80 4.60 2.22 -4.74
N ALA A 81 4.93 3.35 -4.13
CA ALA A 81 6.22 4.02 -4.26
C ALA A 81 7.18 3.53 -3.18
N ASP A 82 7.86 2.43 -3.46
CA ASP A 82 8.91 1.88 -2.61
C ASP A 82 10.34 2.30 -3.06
N ASN A 83 11.35 1.97 -2.25
CA ASN A 83 12.71 2.44 -2.51
C ASN A 83 13.36 1.83 -3.77
N LYS A 84 13.01 0.60 -4.13
CA LYS A 84 13.48 -0.09 -5.34
C LYS A 84 12.81 0.50 -6.57
N SER A 85 11.49 0.68 -6.51
CA SER A 85 10.67 1.17 -7.61
C SER A 85 10.98 2.64 -7.96
N ALA A 86 11.19 3.47 -6.94
CA ALA A 86 11.56 4.88 -7.13
C ALA A 86 13.08 5.12 -7.28
N CYS A 87 13.91 4.08 -7.10
CA CYS A 87 15.38 4.19 -7.02
C CYS A 87 15.85 5.31 -6.07
N ALA A 88 15.14 5.49 -4.96
CA ALA A 88 15.30 6.60 -4.02
C ALA A 88 14.84 6.17 -2.62
N LYS A 89 15.17 6.94 -1.58
CA LYS A 89 14.60 6.76 -0.24
C LYS A 89 13.95 8.07 0.16
N LYS A 90 12.88 8.05 0.98
CA LYS A 90 12.48 9.21 1.78
C LYS A 90 13.72 9.67 2.54
N LEU A 91 14.30 10.83 2.27
CA LEU A 91 13.75 12.17 2.02
C LEU A 91 13.78 12.70 0.57
N ASP A 92 14.20 11.88 -0.39
CA ASP A 92 14.45 12.30 -1.76
C ASP A 92 13.14 12.67 -2.49
N PRO A 93 13.03 13.88 -3.08
CA PRO A 93 11.88 14.29 -3.88
C PRO A 93 11.54 13.34 -5.04
N LYS A 94 12.51 12.52 -5.50
CA LYS A 94 12.28 11.46 -6.50
C LYS A 94 11.20 10.47 -6.05
N MET A 95 11.09 10.16 -4.76
CA MET A 95 10.03 9.29 -4.23
C MET A 95 8.65 9.86 -4.55
N LEU A 96 8.43 11.14 -4.27
CA LEU A 96 7.14 11.77 -4.51
C LEU A 96 6.88 12.00 -6.00
N LYS A 97 7.93 12.31 -6.79
CA LYS A 97 7.81 12.40 -8.26
C LYS A 97 7.42 11.07 -8.87
N TYR A 98 8.00 9.97 -8.39
CA TYR A 98 7.62 8.62 -8.80
C TYR A 98 6.17 8.34 -8.43
N ALA A 99 5.78 8.58 -7.17
CA ALA A 99 4.41 8.40 -6.70
C ALA A 99 3.40 9.20 -7.52
N LYS A 100 3.69 10.48 -7.80
CA LYS A 100 2.86 11.35 -8.64
C LYS A 100 2.64 10.74 -10.02
N ARG A 101 3.73 10.26 -10.65
CA ARG A 101 3.69 9.65 -11.98
C ARG A 101 2.91 8.34 -11.98
N ASP A 102 3.17 7.46 -11.00
CA ASP A 102 2.61 6.11 -10.93
C ASP A 102 1.13 6.14 -10.52
N GLY A 103 0.79 6.93 -9.48
CA GLY A 103 -0.60 7.11 -9.04
C GLY A 103 -1.44 8.01 -9.94
N GLY A 104 -0.82 8.70 -10.90
CA GLY A 104 -1.51 9.59 -11.85
C GLY A 104 -2.31 10.69 -11.15
N PHE A 105 -1.69 11.38 -10.18
CA PHE A 105 -2.31 12.49 -9.44
C PHE A 105 -1.49 13.78 -9.58
N GLU A 106 -2.09 14.91 -9.21
CA GLU A 106 -1.41 16.19 -9.10
C GLU A 106 -1.22 16.59 -7.64
N LEU A 107 -0.08 17.23 -7.35
CA LEU A 107 0.19 17.78 -6.03
C LEU A 107 -0.52 19.14 -5.91
N ASN A 108 -1.83 19.12 -5.68
CA ASN A 108 -2.71 20.28 -5.50
C ASN A 108 -3.48 20.22 -4.16
N GLU A 109 -4.60 20.92 -4.00
CA GLU A 109 -5.35 20.91 -2.74
C GLU A 109 -6.11 19.59 -2.46
N TRP A 110 -6.13 18.64 -3.40
CA TRP A 110 -7.01 17.46 -3.37
C TRP A 110 -6.31 16.16 -2.96
N TRP A 111 -5.02 16.21 -2.64
CA TRP A 111 -4.30 15.05 -2.10
C TRP A 111 -3.95 15.29 -0.63
N VAL A 112 -3.87 14.19 0.12
CA VAL A 112 -3.50 14.20 1.54
C VAL A 112 -2.44 13.13 1.75
N TYR A 113 -1.33 13.53 2.37
CA TYR A 113 -0.30 12.60 2.82
C TYR A 113 -0.54 12.22 4.29
N ILE A 114 -0.44 10.93 4.62
CA ILE A 114 -0.53 10.46 6.02
C ILE A 114 0.82 9.84 6.41
N GLY A 115 1.40 10.32 7.52
CA GLY A 115 2.67 9.79 8.01
C GLY A 115 2.94 10.14 9.47
N ASP A 116 3.78 9.34 10.12
CA ASP A 116 4.17 9.45 11.52
C ASP A 116 5.53 10.16 11.69
N ASN A 117 6.44 10.01 10.72
CA ASN A 117 7.81 10.50 10.86
C ASN A 117 7.96 11.97 10.47
N TYR A 118 8.30 12.82 11.44
CA TYR A 118 8.47 14.25 11.19
C TYR A 118 9.51 14.55 10.10
N ASN A 119 10.68 13.92 10.19
CA ASN A 119 11.79 14.24 9.29
C ASN A 119 11.58 13.65 7.90
N LYS A 120 11.06 12.43 7.80
CA LYS A 120 10.96 11.69 6.52
C LYS A 120 9.68 11.99 5.74
N ASP A 121 8.61 12.33 6.44
CA ASP A 121 7.28 12.49 5.88
C ASP A 121 6.78 13.93 5.98
N ILE A 122 6.80 14.51 7.18
CA ILE A 122 6.16 15.81 7.43
C ILE A 122 6.93 16.98 6.79
N LEU A 123 8.24 17.02 6.98
CA LEU A 123 9.08 18.12 6.50
C LEU A 123 9.04 18.26 4.96
N PRO A 124 9.18 17.19 4.16
CA PRO A 124 9.06 17.28 2.71
C PRO A 124 7.68 17.72 2.22
N MET A 125 6.61 17.21 2.84
CA MET A 125 5.26 17.55 2.39
C MET A 125 4.95 19.03 2.61
N LYS A 126 5.44 19.62 3.71
CA LYS A 126 5.37 21.08 3.94
C LYS A 126 6.07 21.88 2.84
N THR A 127 7.26 21.43 2.41
CA THR A 127 8.00 22.13 1.34
C THR A 127 7.34 22.04 -0.03
N LEU A 128 6.51 21.01 -0.25
CA LEU A 128 5.87 20.74 -1.54
C LEU A 128 4.44 21.30 -1.63
N GLY A 129 3.97 22.00 -0.60
CA GLY A 129 2.65 22.64 -0.57
C GLY A 129 1.48 21.66 -0.45
N GLY A 130 1.72 20.48 0.13
CA GLY A 130 0.71 19.43 0.28
C GLY A 130 -0.12 19.49 1.55
N ASN A 131 -1.31 18.89 1.52
CA ASN A 131 -2.02 18.58 2.75
C ASN A 131 -1.39 17.38 3.44
N LEU A 132 -1.27 17.46 4.76
CA LEU A 132 -0.63 16.44 5.57
C LEU A 132 -1.47 16.17 6.82
N ILE A 133 -1.73 14.90 7.09
CA ILE A 133 -2.24 14.42 8.38
C ILE A 133 -1.10 13.68 9.07
N LYS A 134 -0.75 14.13 10.27
CA LYS A 134 0.18 13.40 11.13
C LYS A 134 -0.57 12.25 11.78
N SER A 135 -0.10 11.03 11.56
CA SER A 135 -0.55 9.87 12.36
C SER A 135 0.04 9.99 13.76
N ILE A 136 -0.77 9.70 14.77
CA ILE A 136 -0.36 9.67 16.18
C ILE A 136 0.33 8.34 16.47
#